data_AF-A0A969FNA6-F1
#
_entry.id   AF-A0A969FNA6-F1
#
_cell.length_a   1.000
_cell.length_b   1.000
_cell.length_c   1.000
_cell.angle_alpha   90.00
_cell.angle_beta   90.00
_cell.angle_gamma   90.00
#
_symmetry.space_group_name_H-M   'P 1'
#
loop_
_entity.id
_entity.type
_entity.pdbx_description
1 polymer ?
#
loop_
_entity_poly.entity_id
_entity_poly.type
_entity_poly.pdbx_seq_one_letter_code
_entity_poly.pdbx_strand_id
1 'polypeptide(L)'
;MSLGAITIEAQDIESLPFEPIPFEPIEPFLIEPFPLEPIPIKPIETIPLTLFPLEDQNRGNSPIYHIVLVDLIDTVTEAEIEALIADGKDSIVSIPGVCSVDIGLKLRDDRDVHIGDYDLAVYVQLGYAAALDAYGSHPNHQAFLERQRHLWSSIRVIDFSGSAPSTIWNDCQ
;
A
#
# COMPACT_ATOMS: atom_id res chain seq x y z
N MET A 1 -14.35 -38.75 22.74
CA MET A 1 -14.70 -38.67 21.31
C MET A 1 -13.42 -38.31 20.56
N SER A 2 -13.13 -39.04 19.49
CA SER A 2 -11.84 -39.13 18.80
C SER A 2 -11.50 -37.87 17.99
N LEU A 3 -10.25 -37.42 18.05
CA LEU A 3 -9.66 -36.51 17.06
C LEU A 3 -9.40 -37.32 15.78
N GLY A 4 -10.01 -36.93 14.66
CA GLY A 4 -9.76 -37.52 13.35
C GLY A 4 -8.60 -36.81 12.66
N ALA A 5 -7.56 -37.56 12.30
CA ALA A 5 -6.48 -37.08 11.46
C ALA A 5 -6.98 -36.96 10.00
N ILE A 6 -6.69 -35.84 9.34
CA ILE A 6 -6.92 -35.66 7.90
C ILE A 6 -5.58 -35.84 7.21
N THR A 7 -5.48 -36.84 6.34
CA THR A 7 -4.34 -37.08 5.46
C THR A 7 -4.61 -36.37 4.13
N ILE A 8 -3.65 -35.59 3.62
CA ILE A 8 -3.72 -34.96 2.30
C ILE A 8 -2.83 -35.78 1.36
N GLU A 9 -3.42 -36.39 0.33
CA GLU A 9 -2.69 -37.08 -0.73
C GLU A 9 -2.29 -36.09 -1.83
N ALA A 10 -1.01 -36.11 -2.22
CA ALA A 10 -0.50 -35.34 -3.33
C ALA A 10 -0.99 -35.94 -4.66
N GLN A 11 -1.65 -35.14 -5.50
CA GLN A 11 -2.03 -35.55 -6.85
C GLN A 11 -0.87 -35.36 -7.82
N ASP A 12 -0.49 -36.46 -8.46
CA ASP A 12 0.49 -36.57 -9.54
C ASP A 12 0.06 -35.73 -10.75
N ILE A 13 0.92 -34.83 -11.22
CA ILE A 13 0.64 -33.87 -12.32
C ILE A 13 1.13 -34.39 -13.68
N GLU A 14 1.57 -35.64 -13.76
CA GLU A 14 2.06 -36.24 -15.00
C GLU A 14 0.93 -36.94 -15.75
N SER A 15 0.30 -36.25 -16.72
CA SER A 15 -0.20 -36.83 -18.00
C SER A 15 -1.22 -35.95 -18.74
N LEU A 16 -0.92 -34.68 -19.01
CA LEU A 16 -1.66 -33.95 -20.05
C LEU A 16 -0.94 -34.10 -21.40
N PRO A 17 -1.52 -34.79 -22.40
CA PRO A 17 -0.89 -34.94 -23.71
C PRO A 17 -0.94 -33.60 -24.46
N PHE A 18 0.23 -33.00 -24.68
CA PHE A 18 0.38 -31.88 -25.60
C PHE A 18 0.44 -32.42 -27.04
N GLU A 19 -0.60 -32.17 -27.83
CA GLU A 19 -0.54 -32.33 -29.28
C GLU A 19 0.03 -31.06 -29.93
N PRO A 20 1.08 -31.16 -30.77
CA PRO A 20 1.66 -29.99 -31.43
C PRO A 20 0.71 -29.45 -32.51
N ILE A 21 0.49 -28.13 -32.48
CA ILE A 21 -0.35 -27.43 -33.45
C ILE A 21 0.37 -27.40 -34.81
N PRO A 22 -0.26 -27.84 -35.92
CA PRO A 22 0.35 -27.76 -37.24
C PRO A 22 0.49 -26.30 -37.69
N PHE A 23 1.71 -25.92 -38.08
CA PHE A 23 2.00 -24.62 -38.69
C PHE A 23 1.74 -24.71 -40.20
N GLU A 24 0.77 -23.93 -40.69
CA GLU A 24 0.62 -23.69 -42.13
C GLU A 24 1.46 -22.46 -42.55
N PRO A 25 2.18 -22.52 -43.68
CA PRO A 25 2.99 -21.42 -44.16
C PRO A 25 2.11 -20.24 -44.60
N ILE A 26 2.43 -19.04 -44.09
CA ILE A 26 1.74 -17.79 -44.42
C ILE A 26 2.19 -17.34 -45.81
N GLU A 27 1.24 -17.20 -46.74
CA GLU A 27 1.46 -16.66 -48.09
C GLU A 27 2.01 -15.21 -48.01
N PRO A 28 3.07 -14.86 -48.76
CA PRO A 28 3.63 -13.52 -48.74
C PRO A 28 2.68 -12.53 -49.40
N PHE A 29 2.16 -11.57 -48.62
CA PHE A 29 1.33 -10.48 -49.14
C PHE A 29 2.21 -9.43 -49.82
N LEU A 30 1.89 -9.10 -51.07
CA LEU A 30 2.55 -8.03 -51.82
C LEU A 30 2.09 -6.68 -51.24
N ILE A 31 2.98 -5.95 -50.58
CA ILE A 31 2.68 -4.59 -50.06
C ILE A 31 2.86 -3.60 -51.20
N GLU A 32 1.79 -2.96 -51.65
CA GLU A 32 1.90 -1.85 -52.59
C GLU A 32 2.47 -0.60 -51.88
N PRO A 33 3.40 0.14 -52.51
CA PRO A 33 4.01 1.32 -51.90
C PRO A 33 2.97 2.42 -51.69
N PHE A 34 2.78 2.80 -50.43
CA PHE A 34 1.88 3.88 -50.06
C PHE A 34 2.37 5.22 -50.60
N PRO A 35 1.55 6.00 -51.33
CA PRO A 35 1.96 7.32 -51.80
C PRO A 35 2.03 8.29 -50.60
N LEU A 36 3.25 8.64 -50.19
CA LEU A 36 3.50 9.63 -49.15
C LEU A 36 3.48 11.04 -49.75
N GLU A 37 2.40 11.79 -49.54
CA GLU A 37 2.43 13.24 -49.77
C GLU A 37 3.20 13.94 -48.63
N PRO A 38 4.04 14.95 -48.91
CA PRO A 38 4.81 15.65 -47.90
C PRO A 38 3.88 16.41 -46.96
N ILE A 39 3.88 16.02 -45.69
CA ILE A 39 3.09 16.66 -44.64
C ILE A 39 3.62 18.09 -44.45
N PRO A 40 2.77 19.13 -44.55
CA PRO A 40 3.20 20.51 -44.29
C PRO A 40 3.51 20.69 -42.80
N ILE A 41 4.80 20.66 -42.46
CA ILE A 41 5.29 20.98 -41.12
C ILE A 41 5.23 22.50 -40.91
N LYS A 42 4.39 22.93 -39.96
CA LYS A 42 4.41 24.32 -39.48
C LYS A 42 5.59 24.52 -38.52
N PRO A 43 6.24 25.70 -38.50
CA PRO A 43 7.28 26.01 -37.52
C PRO A 43 6.72 25.82 -36.11
N ILE A 44 7.36 24.94 -35.34
CA ILE A 44 7.03 24.75 -33.92
C ILE A 44 7.55 25.99 -33.20
N GLU A 45 6.65 26.74 -32.56
CA GLU A 45 7.05 27.79 -31.62
C GLU A 45 7.88 27.13 -30.52
N THR A 46 9.12 27.59 -30.34
CA THR A 46 10.04 27.03 -29.36
C THR A 46 9.51 27.29 -27.96
N ILE A 47 8.86 26.30 -27.38
CA ILE A 47 8.56 26.29 -25.95
C ILE A 47 9.89 26.05 -25.22
N PRO A 48 10.32 26.91 -24.29
CA PRO A 48 11.52 26.64 -23.51
C PRO A 48 11.31 25.35 -22.71
N LEU A 49 12.19 24.37 -22.92
CA LEU A 49 12.25 23.17 -22.08
C LEU A 49 12.72 23.60 -20.70
N THR A 50 11.79 23.94 -19.81
CA THR A 50 12.05 23.90 -18.37
C THR A 50 12.28 22.44 -18.02
N LEU A 51 13.55 22.09 -17.77
CA LEU A 51 13.91 20.81 -17.19
C LEU A 51 13.33 20.76 -15.77
N PHE A 52 12.09 20.29 -15.63
CA PHE A 52 11.59 19.90 -14.32
C PHE A 52 12.42 18.69 -13.88
N PRO A 53 12.90 18.65 -12.62
CA PRO A 53 13.48 17.44 -12.09
C PRO A 53 12.47 16.30 -12.31
N LEU A 54 12.96 15.12 -12.67
CA LEU A 54 12.17 13.89 -12.61
C LEU A 54 11.95 13.51 -11.13
N GLU A 55 11.47 14.45 -10.30
CA GLU A 55 10.71 14.06 -9.12
C GLU A 55 9.49 13.33 -9.67
N ASP A 56 9.50 12.03 -9.44
CA ASP A 56 8.50 11.03 -9.77
C ASP A 56 7.08 11.60 -9.66
N GLN A 57 6.60 12.18 -10.77
CA GLN A 57 5.30 12.85 -10.88
C GLN A 57 4.14 11.86 -10.62
N ASN A 58 4.43 10.56 -10.45
CA ASN A 58 3.48 9.52 -10.10
C ASN A 58 3.40 9.24 -8.59
N ARG A 59 4.38 9.70 -7.77
CA ARG A 59 4.29 9.62 -6.29
C ARG A 59 3.29 10.58 -5.70
N GLY A 60 2.98 11.68 -6.39
CA GLY A 60 2.02 12.67 -5.93
C GLY A 60 0.60 12.14 -5.74
N ASN A 61 0.25 11.03 -6.41
CA ASN A 61 -1.09 10.42 -6.38
C ASN A 61 -1.09 8.96 -5.91
N SER A 62 0.05 8.44 -5.47
CA SER A 62 0.12 7.07 -4.97
C SER A 62 -0.31 7.04 -3.49
N PRO A 63 -1.17 6.08 -3.09
CA PRO A 63 -1.54 5.95 -1.68
C PRO A 63 -0.30 5.67 -0.84
N ILE A 64 -0.27 6.23 0.37
CA ILE A 64 0.79 6.01 1.34
C ILE A 64 0.27 5.11 2.44
N TYR A 65 1.08 4.12 2.81
CA TYR A 65 0.82 3.24 3.95
C TYR A 65 1.82 3.58 5.04
N HIS A 66 1.29 4.02 6.17
CA HIS A 66 2.01 4.40 7.37
C HIS A 66 1.75 3.34 8.44
N ILE A 67 2.78 2.56 8.77
CA ILE A 67 2.71 1.50 9.77
C ILE A 67 3.57 1.91 10.96
N VAL A 68 2.99 1.87 12.16
CA VAL A 68 3.72 2.11 13.41
C VAL A 68 3.71 0.84 14.24
N LEU A 69 4.90 0.37 14.59
CA LEU A 69 5.11 -0.70 15.56
C LEU A 69 5.39 -0.06 16.91
N VAL A 70 4.66 -0.47 17.94
CA VAL A 70 4.67 0.15 19.26
C VAL A 70 5.10 -0.87 20.30
N ASP A 71 6.07 -0.48 21.12
CA ASP A 71 6.46 -1.22 22.33
C ASP A 71 5.74 -0.57 23.52
N LEU A 72 4.81 -1.29 24.13
CA LEU A 72 4.08 -0.80 25.30
C LEU A 72 5.00 -0.81 26.53
N ILE A 73 4.69 0.00 27.54
CA ILE A 73 5.35 -0.13 28.84
C ILE A 73 4.78 -1.33 29.60
N ASP A 74 5.58 -1.95 30.47
CA ASP A 74 5.19 -3.17 31.22
C ASP A 74 3.95 -3.00 32.11
N THR A 75 3.57 -1.75 32.44
CA THR A 75 2.48 -1.44 33.35
C THR A 75 1.16 -1.13 32.65
N VAL A 76 1.09 -1.16 31.31
CA VAL A 76 -0.17 -0.88 30.60
C VAL A 76 -1.19 -1.99 30.88
N THR A 77 -2.39 -1.58 31.27
CA THR A 77 -3.52 -2.49 31.51
C THR A 77 -4.31 -2.76 30.22
N GLU A 78 -5.07 -3.85 30.20
CA GLU A 78 -5.95 -4.19 29.06
C GLU A 78 -6.98 -3.07 28.78
N ALA A 79 -7.53 -2.45 29.82
CA ALA A 79 -8.46 -1.32 29.67
C ALA A 79 -7.80 -0.08 29.05
N GLU A 80 -6.53 0.18 29.36
CA GLU A 80 -5.77 1.28 28.73
C GLU A 80 -5.46 0.97 27.27
N ILE A 81 -5.17 -0.29 26.92
CA ILE A 81 -5.00 -0.73 25.53
C ILE A 81 -6.30 -0.53 24.74
N GLU A 82 -7.44 -0.96 25.29
CA GLU A 82 -8.74 -0.77 24.64
C GLU A 82 -9.06 0.72 24.43
N ALA A 83 -8.80 1.55 25.43
CA ALA A 83 -8.98 3.00 25.34
C ALA A 83 -8.05 3.64 24.31
N LEU A 84 -6.78 3.23 24.25
CA LEU A 84 -5.79 3.65 23.25
C LEU A 84 -6.27 3.32 21.83
N ILE A 85 -6.73 2.09 21.61
CA ILE A 85 -7.22 1.63 20.31
C ILE A 85 -8.45 2.43 19.88
N ALA A 86 -9.42 2.62 20.79
CA ALA A 86 -10.62 3.39 20.50
C ALA A 86 -10.29 4.86 20.18
N ASP A 87 -9.48 5.52 21.02
CA ASP A 87 -9.11 6.92 20.85
C ASP A 87 -8.32 7.15 19.54
N GLY A 88 -7.42 6.23 19.19
CA GLY A 88 -6.67 6.32 17.94
C GLY A 88 -7.56 6.17 16.72
N LYS A 89 -8.50 5.21 16.73
CA LYS A 89 -9.47 5.01 15.63
C LYS A 89 -10.37 6.24 15.46
N ASP A 90 -10.87 6.82 16.54
CA ASP A 90 -11.77 7.98 16.49
C ASP A 90 -11.03 9.28 16.11
N SER A 91 -9.87 9.53 16.72
CA SER A 91 -9.14 10.79 16.54
C SER A 91 -8.43 10.88 15.20
N ILE A 92 -7.88 9.77 14.70
CA ILE A 92 -7.03 9.79 13.50
C ILE A 92 -7.86 9.69 12.21
N VAL A 93 -8.96 8.93 12.20
CA VAL A 93 -9.78 8.74 10.99
C VAL A 93 -10.40 10.05 10.50
N SER A 94 -10.61 11.02 11.39
CA SER A 94 -11.19 12.33 11.08
C SER A 94 -10.21 13.33 10.46
N ILE A 95 -8.93 12.96 10.30
CA ILE A 95 -7.90 13.85 9.78
C ILE A 95 -7.99 13.88 8.24
N PRO A 96 -8.08 15.08 7.62
CA PRO A 96 -8.15 15.18 6.16
C PRO A 96 -6.99 14.45 5.46
N GLY A 97 -7.33 13.65 4.45
CA GLY A 97 -6.37 12.85 3.69
C GLY A 97 -6.06 11.47 4.28
N VAL A 98 -6.58 11.14 5.47
CA VAL A 98 -6.62 9.77 5.99
C VAL A 98 -7.77 9.02 5.34
N CYS A 99 -7.47 7.89 4.72
CA CYS A 99 -8.44 7.05 4.03
C CYS A 99 -8.93 5.89 4.92
N SER A 100 -8.07 5.35 5.78
CA SER A 100 -8.42 4.30 6.73
C SER A 100 -7.43 4.22 7.88
N VAL A 101 -7.92 3.78 9.04
CA VAL A 101 -7.10 3.54 10.24
C VAL A 101 -7.47 2.17 10.80
N ASP A 102 -6.46 1.37 11.16
CA ASP A 102 -6.64 0.23 12.04
C ASP A 102 -5.56 0.20 13.12
N ILE A 103 -5.92 -0.31 14.29
CA ILE A 103 -5.05 -0.39 15.45
C ILE A 103 -5.38 -1.68 16.18
N GLY A 104 -4.36 -2.46 16.53
CA GLY A 104 -4.54 -3.73 17.21
C GLY A 104 -3.27 -4.31 17.80
N LEU A 105 -3.45 -5.25 18.74
CA LEU A 105 -2.35 -6.01 19.34
C LEU A 105 -1.68 -6.94 18.32
N LYS A 106 -0.41 -7.24 18.56
CA LYS A 106 0.34 -8.26 17.82
C LYS A 106 -0.41 -9.59 17.89
N LEU A 107 -0.70 -10.16 16.73
CA LEU A 107 -1.45 -11.41 16.63
C LEU A 107 -0.58 -12.65 16.88
N ARG A 108 0.65 -12.67 16.35
CA ARG A 108 1.56 -13.83 16.37
C ARG A 108 2.99 -13.45 16.01
N ASP A 109 3.96 -14.23 16.47
CA ASP A 109 5.40 -14.14 16.19
C ASP A 109 6.09 -15.51 16.07
N ASP A 110 5.30 -16.55 15.80
CA ASP A 110 5.71 -17.97 15.80
C ASP A 110 6.55 -18.42 14.58
N ARG A 111 7.00 -17.50 13.72
CA ARG A 111 7.78 -17.81 12.50
C ARG A 111 8.93 -16.84 12.38
N ASP A 112 10.06 -17.31 11.87
CA ASP A 112 11.29 -16.50 11.71
C ASP A 112 11.12 -15.26 10.81
N VAL A 113 10.09 -15.25 9.95
CA VAL A 113 9.75 -14.11 9.09
C VAL A 113 8.85 -13.08 9.77
N HIS A 114 8.33 -13.36 10.96
CA HIS A 114 7.56 -12.41 11.74
C HIS A 114 8.49 -11.44 12.47
N ILE A 115 8.14 -10.16 12.41
CA ILE A 115 8.71 -9.17 13.32
C ILE A 115 8.10 -9.47 14.69
N GLY A 116 8.93 -9.82 15.68
CA GLY A 116 8.46 -10.26 17.00
C GLY A 116 8.55 -9.19 18.08
N ASP A 117 9.38 -8.19 17.87
CA ASP A 117 9.68 -7.12 18.83
C ASP A 117 8.69 -5.97 18.68
N TYR A 118 7.41 -6.19 18.98
CA TYR A 118 6.40 -5.13 19.18
C TYR A 118 5.17 -5.72 19.88
N ASP A 119 4.34 -4.85 20.47
CA ASP A 119 3.13 -5.26 21.19
C ASP A 119 1.86 -4.87 20.45
N LEU A 120 1.87 -3.69 19.81
CA LEU A 120 0.73 -3.10 19.12
C LEU A 120 1.16 -2.51 17.77
N ALA A 121 0.30 -2.61 16.77
CA ALA A 121 0.49 -2.02 15.46
C ALA A 121 -0.61 -0.99 15.17
N VAL A 122 -0.21 0.12 14.53
CA VAL A 122 -1.09 1.13 13.94
C VAL A 122 -0.88 1.10 12.43
N TYR A 123 -1.98 1.03 11.68
CA TYR A 123 -2.01 1.18 10.24
C TYR A 123 -2.80 2.42 9.89
N VAL A 124 -2.22 3.30 9.08
CA VAL A 124 -2.89 4.45 8.49
C VAL A 124 -2.66 4.43 6.99
N GLN A 125 -3.75 4.47 6.22
CA GLN A 125 -3.70 4.71 4.79
C GLN A 125 -3.96 6.18 4.53
N LEU A 126 -3.11 6.80 3.72
CA LEU A 126 -3.22 8.19 3.29
C LEU A 126 -3.31 8.25 1.77
N GLY A 127 -3.99 9.28 1.25
CA GLY A 127 -4.24 9.38 -0.19
C GLY A 127 -2.98 9.65 -1.02
N TYR A 128 -2.01 10.37 -0.46
CA TYR A 128 -0.83 10.86 -1.18
C TYR A 128 0.27 11.32 -0.21
N ALA A 129 1.49 11.54 -0.71
CA ALA A 129 2.65 11.92 0.11
C ALA A 129 2.42 13.19 0.94
N ALA A 130 1.87 14.26 0.37
CA ALA A 130 1.59 15.50 1.12
C ALA A 130 0.53 15.33 2.22
N ALA A 131 -0.33 14.30 2.14
CA ALA A 131 -1.26 13.98 3.21
C ALA A 131 -0.54 13.42 4.45
N LEU A 132 0.59 12.72 4.28
CA LEU A 132 1.41 12.23 5.41
C LEU A 132 1.98 13.39 6.22
N ASP A 133 2.52 14.41 5.55
CA ASP A 133 3.06 15.61 6.21
C ASP A 133 1.97 16.39 6.96
N ALA A 134 0.80 16.55 6.32
CA ALA A 134 -0.36 17.20 6.92
C ALA A 134 -0.89 16.41 8.12
N TYR A 135 -0.99 15.09 7.99
CA TYR A 135 -1.39 14.17 9.05
C TYR A 135 -0.47 14.30 10.28
N GLY A 136 0.86 14.24 10.07
CA GLY A 136 1.83 14.24 11.15
C GLY A 136 1.72 15.51 12.02
N SER A 137 1.47 16.66 11.42
CA SER A 137 1.33 17.95 12.13
C SER A 137 -0.10 18.29 12.58
N HIS A 138 -1.09 17.47 12.21
CA HIS A 138 -2.50 17.79 12.46
C HIS A 138 -2.83 17.84 13.97
N PRO A 139 -3.64 18.81 14.44
CA PRO A 139 -3.99 18.94 15.86
C PRO A 139 -4.56 17.67 16.50
N ASN A 140 -5.41 16.91 15.78
CA ASN A 140 -5.96 15.65 16.32
C ASN A 140 -4.87 14.60 16.53
N HIS A 141 -3.90 14.50 15.63
CA HIS A 141 -2.76 13.58 15.78
C HIS A 141 -1.90 14.00 16.97
N GLN A 142 -1.57 15.29 17.08
CA GLN A 142 -0.79 15.81 18.22
C GLN A 142 -1.51 15.62 19.56
N ALA A 143 -2.82 15.84 19.61
CA ALA A 143 -3.62 15.64 20.81
C ALA A 143 -3.72 14.16 21.20
N PHE A 144 -3.81 13.24 20.23
CA PHE A 144 -3.72 11.80 20.48
C PHE A 144 -2.37 11.43 21.11
N LEU A 145 -1.27 11.91 20.53
CA LEU A 145 0.07 11.69 21.08
C LEU A 145 0.21 12.25 22.50
N GLU A 146 -0.31 13.44 22.77
CA GLU A 146 -0.29 14.04 24.11
C GLU A 146 -1.03 13.18 25.13
N ARG A 147 -2.23 12.69 24.78
CA ARG A 147 -3.02 11.82 25.66
C ARG A 147 -2.36 10.47 25.90
N GLN A 148 -1.79 9.86 24.86
CA GLN A 148 -1.49 8.43 24.88
C GLN A 148 0.01 8.09 25.00
N ARG A 149 0.93 9.03 24.73
CA ARG A 149 2.38 8.73 24.64
C ARG A 149 2.98 8.09 25.88
N HIS A 150 2.38 8.31 27.04
CA HIS A 150 2.84 7.71 28.29
C HIS A 150 2.67 6.18 28.35
N LEU A 151 1.91 5.57 27.42
CA LEU A 151 1.65 4.12 27.38
C LEU A 151 2.70 3.33 26.62
N TRP A 152 3.62 3.96 25.89
CA TRP A 152 4.63 3.27 25.11
C TRP A 152 6.05 3.74 25.42
N SER A 153 6.99 2.80 25.36
CA SER A 153 8.41 3.06 25.58
C SER A 153 9.12 3.48 24.29
N SER A 154 8.66 2.97 23.15
CA SER A 154 9.35 3.11 21.88
C SER A 154 8.37 2.90 20.72
N ILE A 155 8.68 3.53 19.58
CA ILE A 155 7.95 3.34 18.31
C ILE A 155 8.92 3.19 17.15
N ARG A 156 8.54 2.39 16.16
CA ARG A 156 9.21 2.27 14.86
C ARG A 156 8.19 2.53 13.75
N VAL A 157 8.55 3.34 12.78
CA VAL A 157 7.65 3.76 11.69
C VAL A 157 8.16 3.21 10.36
N ILE A 158 7.23 2.68 9.56
CA ILE A 158 7.47 2.20 8.20
C ILE A 158 6.49 2.93 7.29
N ASP A 159 7.05 3.72 6.36
CA ASP A 159 6.29 4.40 5.32
C ASP A 159 6.64 3.82 3.95
N PHE A 160 5.63 3.51 3.15
CA PHE A 160 5.82 3.10 1.77
C PHE A 160 4.61 3.49 0.91
N SER A 161 4.87 3.73 -0.38
CA SER A 161 3.82 4.02 -1.36
C SER A 161 3.26 2.74 -1.97
N GLY A 162 1.94 2.63 -2.07
CA GLY A 162 1.26 1.61 -2.83
C GLY A 162 1.06 1.96 -4.29
N SER A 163 0.54 1.00 -5.06
CA SER A 163 -0.13 1.31 -6.33
C SER A 163 -1.59 1.57 -6.04
N ALA A 164 -2.15 2.67 -6.56
CA ALA A 164 -3.60 2.83 -6.57
C ALA A 164 -4.23 1.63 -7.32
N PRO A 165 -5.21 0.94 -6.74
CA PRO A 165 -5.90 -0.11 -7.49
C PRO A 165 -6.62 0.52 -8.68
N SER A 166 -6.79 -0.27 -9.75
CA SER A 166 -7.47 0.17 -10.99
C SER A 166 -8.93 0.61 -10.79
N THR A 167 -9.48 0.37 -9.60
CA THR A 167 -10.82 0.80 -9.19
C THR A 167 -10.66 1.98 -8.25
N ILE A 168 -11.20 3.12 -8.68
CA ILE A 168 -11.08 4.44 -8.07
C ILE A 168 -11.53 4.41 -6.60
N TRP A 169 -10.59 4.48 -5.64
CA TRP A 169 -10.89 4.92 -4.27
C TRP A 169 -10.90 6.43 -4.28
N ASN A 170 -12.07 7.03 -4.50
CA ASN A 170 -12.21 8.49 -4.55
C ASN A 170 -12.52 9.13 -3.20
N ASP A 171 -12.63 8.35 -2.11
CA ASP A 171 -13.23 8.87 -0.88
C ASP A 171 -12.28 8.72 0.33
N CYS A 172 -11.08 9.29 0.22
CA CYS A 172 -10.38 9.72 1.44
C CYS A 172 -11.08 11.00 1.90
N GLN A 173 -11.55 11.05 3.16
CA GLN A 173 -12.29 12.20 3.70
C GLN A 173 -11.43 13.46 3.80
#